data_AF-A0A126Q035-F1
#
_entry.id   AF-A0A126Q035-F1
#
_cell.length_a   1.000
_cell.length_b   1.000
_cell.length_c   1.000
_cell.angle_alpha   90.00
_cell.angle_beta   90.00
_cell.angle_gamma   90.00
#
_symmetry.space_group_name_H-M   'P 1'
#
loop_
_entity.id
_entity.type
_entity.pdbx_description
1 polymer ?
#
loop_
_entity_poly.entity_id
_entity_poly.type
_entity_poly.pdbx_seq_one_letter_code
_entity_poly.pdbx_strand_id
1 'polypeptide(L)'
;MALSETGKVQGGLVDKSLAKGLVNRIMRKLHHQFSEPDFVVHGSHRKQCKAVLARCKERSSATLISQRFKDTKNWEVIWGEWVLFSSQASLNAPRMPIESYDKIAFDLTFTNPKTSMGAGVFFVELSKHSLVRLIMRCGHEVKTPSDLWKFLQRITRQLLFSALELSRYNSGANDEGYTLDEYKAIANGLSPQTQQYIIIDGFYIPLSYTIKPNKFGGFSRVVIVKTFMPEEYESSKRALENEKPLTPGRDFFDYTDVFPFLEK
;
A
#
# COMPACT_ATOMS: atom_id res chain seq x y z
N MET A 1 7.79 -31.08 -26.31
CA MET A 1 6.86 -30.45 -25.33
C MET A 1 6.56 -31.50 -24.29
N ALA A 2 7.03 -31.34 -23.06
CA ALA A 2 6.79 -32.30 -21.98
C ALA A 2 5.89 -31.64 -20.93
N LEU A 3 4.76 -32.30 -20.64
CA LEU A 3 3.82 -31.97 -19.57
C LEU A 3 4.42 -32.45 -18.24
N SER A 4 4.41 -31.63 -17.19
CA SER A 4 4.71 -32.09 -15.83
C SER A 4 3.40 -32.41 -15.09
N GLU A 5 3.36 -33.59 -14.47
CA GLU A 5 2.20 -34.21 -13.77
C GLU A 5 1.77 -33.51 -12.46
N THR A 6 2.21 -32.27 -12.23
CA THR A 6 1.63 -31.41 -11.21
C THR A 6 1.16 -30.17 -11.93
N GLY A 7 -0.09 -29.74 -11.72
CA GLY A 7 -0.65 -28.53 -12.31
C GLY A 7 0.00 -27.23 -11.81
N LYS A 8 1.34 -27.17 -11.75
CA LYS A 8 2.14 -26.04 -11.28
C LYS A 8 2.78 -25.34 -12.46
N VAL A 9 2.53 -24.04 -12.53
CA VAL A 9 3.18 -23.12 -13.46
C VAL A 9 4.66 -23.02 -13.06
N GLN A 10 5.52 -23.86 -13.64
CA GLN A 10 6.95 -23.58 -13.76
C GLN A 10 7.11 -22.44 -14.78
N GLY A 11 6.76 -21.22 -14.36
CA GLY A 11 6.98 -20.02 -15.14
C GLY A 11 8.44 -19.61 -15.00
N GLY A 12 9.17 -19.52 -16.12
CA GLY A 12 10.55 -19.04 -16.12
C GLY A 12 10.66 -17.71 -15.38
N LEU A 13 11.59 -17.62 -14.42
CA LEU A 13 11.88 -16.40 -13.66
C LEU A 13 12.08 -15.25 -14.65
N VAL A 14 11.35 -14.15 -14.49
CA VAL A 14 11.60 -12.94 -15.28
C VAL A 14 13.02 -12.47 -15.01
N ASP A 15 13.80 -12.24 -16.06
CA ASP A 15 15.17 -11.77 -15.92
C ASP A 15 15.24 -10.45 -15.12
N LYS A 16 16.27 -10.32 -14.28
CA LYS A 16 16.45 -9.17 -13.38
C LYS A 16 16.54 -7.85 -14.16
N SER A 17 17.13 -7.85 -15.36
CA SER A 17 17.19 -6.68 -16.24
C SER A 17 15.80 -6.26 -16.70
N LEU A 18 14.98 -7.22 -17.13
CA LEU A 18 13.59 -6.95 -17.54
C LEU A 18 12.78 -6.41 -16.36
N ALA A 19 12.89 -7.03 -15.19
CA ALA A 19 12.21 -6.57 -13.98
C ALA A 19 12.60 -5.13 -13.59
N LYS A 20 13.91 -4.81 -13.60
CA LYS A 20 14.39 -3.43 -13.40
C LYS A 20 13.83 -2.47 -14.46
N GLY A 21 13.80 -2.89 -15.73
CA GLY A 21 13.23 -2.10 -16.82
C GLY A 21 11.75 -1.77 -16.60
N LEU A 22 10.96 -2.73 -16.13
CA LEU A 22 9.54 -2.55 -15.80
C LEU A 22 9.34 -1.62 -14.60
N VAL A 23 10.09 -1.80 -13.52
CA VAL A 23 10.05 -0.89 -12.36
C VAL A 23 10.38 0.53 -12.78
N ASN A 24 11.44 0.73 -13.56
CA ASN A 24 11.84 2.07 -14.03
C ASN A 24 10.76 2.74 -14.89
N ARG A 25 10.02 1.98 -15.71
CA ARG A 25 8.88 2.51 -16.48
C ARG A 25 7.76 2.99 -15.55
N ILE A 26 7.45 2.24 -14.50
CA ILE A 26 6.45 2.65 -13.50
C ILE A 26 6.89 3.92 -12.77
N MET A 27 8.14 3.97 -12.29
CA MET A 27 8.66 5.15 -11.59
C MET A 27 8.58 6.39 -12.48
N ARG A 28 8.91 6.28 -13.77
CA ARG A 28 8.76 7.39 -14.74
C ARG A 28 7.31 7.80 -14.93
N LYS A 29 6.39 6.84 -15.04
CA LYS A 29 4.95 7.13 -15.17
C LYS A 29 4.44 7.91 -13.95
N LEU A 30 4.80 7.48 -12.75
CA LEU A 30 4.42 8.17 -11.51
C LEU A 30 5.07 9.56 -11.39
N HIS A 31 6.33 9.70 -11.80
CA HIS A 31 7.01 11.00 -11.83
C HIS A 31 6.31 11.98 -12.78
N HIS A 32 5.85 11.49 -13.94
CA HIS A 32 5.10 12.31 -14.88
C HIS A 32 3.74 12.73 -14.30
N GLN A 33 3.01 11.79 -13.66
CA GLN A 33 1.73 12.07 -13.00
C GLN A 33 1.85 13.10 -11.87
N PHE A 34 2.99 13.15 -11.17
CA PHE A 34 3.27 14.18 -10.17
C PHE A 34 3.34 15.61 -10.78
N SER A 35 3.43 15.72 -12.10
CA SER A 35 3.38 17.00 -12.83
C SER A 35 1.95 17.43 -13.19
N GLU A 36 0.97 16.53 -13.05
CA GLU A 36 -0.43 16.86 -13.30
C GLU A 36 -0.97 17.71 -12.14
N PRO A 37 -1.92 18.63 -12.40
CA PRO A 37 -2.55 19.41 -11.33
C PRO A 37 -3.13 18.52 -10.23
N ASP A 38 -3.14 19.02 -9.00
CA ASP A 38 -3.77 18.34 -7.88
C ASP A 38 -5.22 17.98 -8.22
N PHE A 39 -5.60 16.74 -7.88
CA PHE A 39 -6.95 16.26 -8.13
C PHE A 39 -7.94 16.90 -7.14
N VAL A 40 -8.41 18.09 -7.50
CA VAL A 40 -9.39 18.85 -6.72
C VAL A 40 -10.69 18.95 -7.53
N VAL A 41 -11.77 18.41 -6.98
CA VAL A 41 -13.09 18.46 -7.61
C VAL A 41 -13.98 19.41 -6.83
N HIS A 42 -14.38 20.51 -7.47
CA HIS A 42 -15.33 21.44 -6.87
C HIS A 42 -16.78 21.05 -7.19
N GLY A 43 -17.66 21.26 -6.21
CA GLY A 43 -19.11 21.06 -6.31
C GLY A 43 -19.67 20.18 -5.21
N SER A 44 -20.90 19.68 -5.42
CA SER A 44 -21.59 18.86 -4.42
C SER A 44 -20.80 17.59 -4.07
N HIS A 45 -20.94 17.13 -2.83
CA HIS A 45 -20.29 15.91 -2.33
C HIS A 45 -20.49 14.72 -3.28
N ARG A 46 -21.71 14.52 -3.78
CA ARG A 46 -22.03 13.46 -4.75
C ARG A 46 -21.25 13.59 -6.07
N LYS A 47 -21.00 14.82 -6.54
CA LYS A 47 -20.18 15.08 -7.73
C LYS A 47 -18.72 14.71 -7.45
N GLN A 48 -18.20 15.03 -6.27
CA GLN A 48 -16.85 14.66 -5.84
C GLN A 48 -16.68 13.13 -5.79
N CYS A 49 -17.60 12.40 -5.14
CA CYS A 49 -17.59 10.93 -5.11
C CYS A 49 -17.61 10.31 -6.52
N LYS A 50 -18.45 10.82 -7.42
CA LYS A 50 -18.50 10.34 -8.82
C LYS A 50 -17.19 10.60 -9.57
N ALA A 51 -16.56 11.75 -9.34
CA ALA A 51 -15.28 12.08 -9.95
C ALA A 51 -14.16 11.16 -9.45
N VAL A 52 -14.14 10.82 -8.16
CA VAL A 52 -13.23 9.80 -7.60
C VAL A 52 -13.44 8.44 -8.27
N LEU A 53 -14.69 8.01 -8.48
CA LEU A 53 -14.95 6.75 -9.18
C LEU A 53 -14.45 6.76 -10.63
N ALA A 54 -14.59 7.88 -11.33
CA ALA A 54 -14.04 8.04 -12.68
C ALA A 54 -12.50 7.99 -12.64
N ARG A 55 -11.90 8.68 -11.67
CA ARG A 55 -10.45 8.70 -11.41
C ARG A 55 -9.86 7.30 -11.29
N CYS A 56 -10.47 6.45 -10.46
CA CYS A 56 -10.04 5.07 -10.25
C CYS A 56 -10.19 4.18 -11.50
N LYS A 57 -11.06 4.55 -12.44
CA LYS A 57 -11.18 3.85 -13.74
C LYS A 57 -10.14 4.33 -14.75
N GLU A 58 -9.78 5.61 -14.70
CA GLU A 58 -8.89 6.25 -15.68
C GLU A 58 -7.40 6.05 -15.37
N ARG A 59 -6.97 6.27 -14.11
CA ARG A 59 -5.56 6.11 -13.74
C ARG A 59 -5.30 4.74 -13.12
N SER A 60 -4.42 3.97 -13.76
CA SER A 60 -3.97 2.65 -13.29
C SER A 60 -3.24 2.65 -11.95
N SER A 61 -2.75 3.81 -11.50
CA SER A 61 -2.14 3.99 -10.18
C SER A 61 -3.19 4.20 -9.08
N ALA A 62 -4.44 4.54 -9.44
CA ALA A 62 -5.53 4.75 -8.51
C ALA A 62 -6.29 3.45 -8.26
N THR A 63 -6.72 3.25 -7.01
CA THR A 63 -7.47 2.08 -6.58
C THR A 63 -8.65 2.52 -5.72
N LEU A 64 -9.85 2.04 -6.06
CA LEU A 64 -11.02 2.13 -5.19
C LEU A 64 -10.91 1.03 -4.13
N ILE A 65 -10.98 1.41 -2.85
CA ILE A 65 -10.88 0.46 -1.73
C ILE A 65 -12.26 0.02 -1.25
N SER A 66 -13.16 0.98 -1.01
CA SER A 66 -14.51 0.70 -0.53
C SER A 66 -15.46 1.89 -0.75
N GLN A 67 -16.77 1.62 -0.67
CA GLN A 67 -17.83 2.61 -0.69
C GLN A 67 -18.83 2.32 0.42
N ARG A 68 -19.31 3.35 1.12
CA ARG A 68 -20.35 3.24 2.16
C ARG A 68 -21.46 4.24 1.91
N PHE A 69 -22.70 3.89 2.28
CA PHE A 69 -23.88 4.78 2.22
C PHE A 69 -24.12 5.45 0.85
N LYS A 70 -23.81 4.75 -0.24
CA LYS A 70 -23.80 5.26 -1.62
C LYS A 70 -25.07 6.01 -2.05
N ASP A 71 -26.22 5.56 -1.57
CA ASP A 71 -27.53 6.10 -1.95
C ASP A 71 -28.02 7.22 -1.03
N THR A 72 -27.18 7.67 -0.09
CA THR A 72 -27.51 8.71 0.88
C THR A 72 -26.70 9.99 0.63
N LYS A 73 -27.07 11.08 1.32
CA LYS A 73 -26.26 12.30 1.37
C LYS A 73 -24.90 12.10 2.05
N ASN A 74 -24.73 11.01 2.80
CA ASN A 74 -23.54 10.66 3.55
C ASN A 74 -22.61 9.67 2.80
N TRP A 75 -22.69 9.60 1.47
CA TRP A 75 -21.89 8.66 0.68
C TRP A 75 -20.39 8.78 0.96
N GLU A 76 -19.74 7.74 1.46
CA GLU A 76 -18.30 7.72 1.65
C GLU A 76 -17.63 6.91 0.54
N VAL A 77 -16.53 7.44 0.01
CA VAL A 77 -15.67 6.76 -0.95
C VAL A 77 -14.25 6.69 -0.37
N ILE A 78 -13.74 5.48 -0.21
CA ILE A 78 -12.39 5.20 0.28
C ILE A 78 -11.57 4.74 -0.93
N TRP A 79 -10.49 5.44 -1.22
CA TRP A 79 -9.68 5.22 -2.41
C TRP A 79 -8.22 5.60 -2.14
N GLY A 80 -7.35 5.48 -3.11
CA GLY A 80 -6.00 6.00 -3.00
C GLY A 80 -5.21 5.81 -4.28
N GLU A 81 -3.99 6.35 -4.29
CA GLU A 81 -3.11 6.26 -5.46
C GLU A 81 -1.70 5.82 -5.06
N TRP A 82 -1.10 4.93 -5.86
CA TRP A 82 0.33 4.69 -5.80
C TRP A 82 1.09 5.93 -6.28
N VAL A 83 1.93 6.48 -5.42
CA VAL A 83 2.75 7.66 -5.66
C VAL A 83 4.23 7.35 -5.49
N LEU A 84 5.09 8.23 -6.01
CA LEU A 84 6.52 8.16 -5.71
C LEU A 84 6.77 8.55 -4.26
N PHE A 85 7.69 7.82 -3.62
CA PHE A 85 8.12 8.12 -2.27
C PHE A 85 9.64 8.08 -2.18
N SER A 86 10.18 9.02 -1.41
CA SER A 86 11.60 9.06 -1.08
C SER A 86 11.74 9.09 0.43
N SER A 87 12.63 8.26 0.95
CA SER A 87 12.98 8.29 2.37
C SER A 87 13.63 9.61 2.80
N GLN A 88 14.11 10.42 1.83
CA GLN A 88 14.72 11.73 2.05
C GLN A 88 13.75 12.90 1.82
N ALA A 89 12.50 12.64 1.38
CA ALA A 89 11.54 13.70 1.15
C ALA A 89 11.14 14.35 2.48
N SER A 90 11.33 15.66 2.58
CA SER A 90 10.73 16.46 3.65
C SER A 90 9.26 16.75 3.34
N LEU A 91 8.51 17.12 4.39
CA LEU A 91 7.09 17.45 4.38
C LEU A 91 6.63 18.46 3.30
N ASN A 92 7.55 19.23 2.71
CA ASN A 92 7.29 20.20 1.67
C ASN A 92 8.40 20.21 0.62
N ALA A 93 9.08 19.07 0.41
CA ALA A 93 10.19 19.02 -0.53
C ALA A 93 9.68 19.35 -1.94
N PRO A 94 10.29 20.32 -2.65
CA PRO A 94 9.99 20.52 -4.06
C PRO A 94 10.26 19.23 -4.84
N ARG A 95 9.63 19.11 -6.00
CA ARG A 95 9.81 17.95 -6.89
C ARG A 95 11.29 17.62 -7.03
N MET A 96 11.63 16.40 -6.66
CA MET A 96 13.00 15.92 -6.77
C MET A 96 13.25 15.26 -8.14
N PRO A 97 14.52 15.14 -8.56
CA PRO A 97 14.89 14.26 -9.66
C PRO A 97 14.35 12.84 -9.43
N ILE A 98 14.04 12.10 -10.50
CA ILE A 98 13.44 10.76 -10.40
C ILE A 98 14.35 9.77 -9.64
N GLU A 99 15.65 10.01 -9.71
CA GLU A 99 16.71 9.24 -9.04
C GLU A 99 16.59 9.30 -7.51
N SER A 100 16.05 10.39 -6.97
CA SER A 100 15.87 10.60 -5.54
C SER A 100 14.75 9.75 -4.93
N TYR A 101 13.87 9.16 -5.75
CA TYR A 101 12.79 8.30 -5.28
C TYR A 101 13.23 6.83 -5.29
N ASP A 102 13.26 6.19 -4.14
CA ASP A 102 13.68 4.79 -3.95
C ASP A 102 12.50 3.83 -3.73
N LYS A 103 11.29 4.37 -3.58
CA LYS A 103 10.07 3.63 -3.21
C LYS A 103 8.85 4.13 -3.98
N ILE A 104 7.80 3.31 -3.96
CA ILE A 104 6.43 3.76 -4.17
C ILE A 104 5.65 3.59 -2.86
N ALA A 105 4.65 4.44 -2.67
CA ALA A 105 3.77 4.40 -1.52
C ALA A 105 2.32 4.50 -1.97
N PHE A 106 1.39 3.79 -1.33
CA PHE A 106 -0.04 3.93 -1.62
C PHE A 106 -0.64 5.03 -0.73
N ASP A 107 -1.03 6.17 -1.31
CA ASP A 107 -1.65 7.31 -0.62
C ASP A 107 -3.15 7.09 -0.45
N LEU A 108 -3.56 6.66 0.75
CA LEU A 108 -4.96 6.45 1.08
C LEU A 108 -5.68 7.79 1.27
N THR A 109 -6.79 7.97 0.58
CA THR A 109 -7.66 9.14 0.64
C THR A 109 -9.11 8.71 0.84
N PHE A 110 -9.86 9.47 1.62
CA PHE A 110 -11.30 9.25 1.78
C PHE A 110 -12.07 10.53 1.51
N THR A 111 -13.25 10.38 0.94
CA THR A 111 -14.21 11.47 0.75
C THR A 111 -15.30 11.32 1.79
N ASN A 112 -15.36 12.24 2.74
CA ASN A 112 -16.40 12.28 3.78
C ASN A 112 -17.16 13.63 3.72
N PRO A 113 -18.50 13.64 3.88
CA PRO A 113 -19.29 14.87 3.84
C PRO A 113 -18.88 15.92 4.89
N LYS A 114 -18.28 15.51 6.01
CA LYS A 114 -17.92 16.38 7.14
C LYS A 114 -16.57 17.07 6.97
N THR A 115 -15.58 16.42 6.34
CA THR A 115 -14.18 16.88 6.32
C THR A 115 -13.66 17.24 4.92
N SER A 116 -14.52 17.22 3.89
CA SER A 116 -14.11 17.25 2.48
C SER A 116 -13.20 16.05 2.14
N MET A 117 -12.42 16.11 1.06
CA MET A 117 -11.42 15.06 0.78
C MET A 117 -10.34 15.07 1.86
N GLY A 118 -10.42 14.12 2.78
CA GLY A 118 -9.38 13.84 3.76
C GLY A 118 -8.32 12.96 3.12
N ALA A 119 -7.13 13.51 2.89
CA ALA A 119 -5.97 12.72 2.53
C ALA A 119 -5.35 12.19 3.83
N GLY A 120 -5.44 10.87 4.01
CA GLY A 120 -5.23 10.19 5.27
C GLY A 120 -4.12 9.16 5.18
N VAL A 121 -2.86 9.62 5.24
CA VAL A 121 -1.95 9.33 6.37
C VAL A 121 -1.72 7.83 6.69
N PHE A 122 -1.93 6.97 5.71
CA PHE A 122 -1.61 5.55 5.74
C PHE A 122 -0.97 5.14 4.42
N PHE A 123 0.24 4.60 4.47
CA PHE A 123 0.94 4.20 3.27
C PHE A 123 1.52 2.82 3.39
N VAL A 124 1.22 2.00 2.40
CA VAL A 124 1.97 0.78 2.14
C VAL A 124 3.17 1.17 1.29
N GLU A 125 4.38 1.01 1.81
CA GLU A 125 5.63 1.30 1.11
C GLU A 125 6.19 0.05 0.44
N LEU A 126 6.50 0.14 -0.85
CA LEU A 126 7.26 -0.86 -1.58
C LEU A 126 8.55 -0.22 -2.10
N SER A 127 9.70 -0.78 -1.73
CA SER A 127 10.96 -0.36 -2.31
C SER A 127 11.08 -0.78 -3.78
N LYS A 128 11.89 -0.05 -4.57
CA LYS A 128 12.30 -0.49 -5.91
C LYS A 128 12.82 -1.94 -5.88
N HIS A 129 13.55 -2.32 -4.83
CA HIS A 129 14.05 -3.68 -4.67
C HIS A 129 12.92 -4.70 -4.49
N SER A 130 11.95 -4.41 -3.62
CA SER A 130 10.77 -5.25 -3.37
C SER A 130 9.96 -5.43 -4.65
N LEU A 131 9.77 -4.37 -5.45
CA LEU A 131 9.09 -4.42 -6.74
C LEU A 131 9.83 -5.26 -7.77
N VAL A 132 11.16 -5.14 -7.86
CA VAL A 132 11.96 -6.00 -8.76
C VAL A 132 11.79 -7.45 -8.34
N ARG A 133 11.87 -7.77 -7.05
CA ARG A 133 11.67 -9.13 -6.54
C ARG A 133 10.28 -9.65 -6.84
N LEU A 134 9.25 -8.83 -6.66
CA LEU A 134 7.88 -9.16 -7.01
C LEU A 134 7.79 -9.59 -8.48
N ILE A 135 8.23 -8.75 -9.42
CA ILE A 135 8.16 -9.04 -10.85
C ILE A 135 8.92 -10.32 -11.22
N MET A 136 10.13 -10.47 -10.68
CA MET A 136 10.93 -11.67 -10.93
C MET A 136 10.22 -12.96 -10.49
N ARG A 137 9.38 -12.87 -9.44
CA ARG A 137 8.77 -14.02 -8.75
C ARG A 137 7.30 -14.25 -9.14
N CYS A 138 6.61 -13.25 -9.70
CA CYS A 138 5.32 -13.40 -10.38
C CYS A 138 5.41 -14.17 -11.71
N GLY A 139 6.62 -14.53 -12.15
CA GLY A 139 6.85 -15.29 -13.38
C GLY A 139 6.18 -14.62 -14.59
N HIS A 140 5.37 -15.39 -15.33
CA HIS A 140 4.72 -14.92 -16.56
C HIS A 140 3.51 -14.01 -16.36
N GLU A 141 3.03 -13.80 -15.13
CA GLU A 141 1.85 -12.96 -14.89
C GLU A 141 2.17 -11.48 -15.11
N VAL A 142 3.39 -11.04 -14.76
CA VAL A 142 3.80 -9.63 -14.84
C VAL A 142 4.84 -9.44 -15.93
N LYS A 143 4.38 -9.22 -17.17
CA LYS A 143 5.25 -9.00 -18.34
C LYS A 143 5.31 -7.54 -18.77
N THR A 144 4.28 -6.76 -18.45
CA THR A 144 4.15 -5.36 -18.85
C THR A 144 3.91 -4.45 -17.64
N PRO A 145 4.12 -3.12 -17.78
CA PRO A 145 3.73 -2.18 -16.74
C PRO A 145 2.23 -2.25 -16.41
N SER A 146 1.38 -2.59 -17.37
CA SER A 146 -0.07 -2.73 -17.13
C SER A 146 -0.37 -3.93 -16.25
N ASP A 147 0.32 -5.06 -16.45
CA ASP A 147 0.11 -6.26 -15.64
C ASP A 147 0.52 -6.01 -14.19
N LEU A 148 1.65 -5.31 -13.99
CA LEU A 148 2.10 -4.92 -12.66
C LEU A 148 1.09 -3.99 -11.97
N TRP A 149 0.49 -3.04 -12.68
CA TRP A 149 -0.56 -2.20 -12.09
C TRP A 149 -1.79 -3.01 -11.69
N LYS A 150 -2.27 -3.93 -12.54
CA LYS A 150 -3.38 -4.83 -12.21
C LYS A 150 -3.07 -5.67 -10.98
N PHE A 151 -1.85 -6.20 -10.89
CA PHE A 151 -1.38 -6.95 -9.73
C PHE A 151 -1.37 -6.08 -8.47
N LEU A 152 -0.74 -4.90 -8.52
CA LEU A 152 -0.71 -3.97 -7.38
C LEU A 152 -2.12 -3.59 -6.93
N GLN A 153 -3.03 -3.27 -7.85
CA GLN A 153 -4.43 -2.98 -7.55
C GLN A 153 -5.11 -4.16 -6.84
N ARG A 154 -4.90 -5.39 -7.32
CA ARG A 154 -5.47 -6.62 -6.74
C ARG A 154 -5.01 -6.85 -5.29
N ILE A 155 -3.72 -6.67 -5.00
CA ILE A 155 -3.17 -6.91 -3.66
C ILE A 155 -3.38 -5.72 -2.71
N THR A 156 -3.61 -4.50 -3.22
CA THR A 156 -3.63 -3.26 -2.42
C THR A 156 -4.61 -3.36 -1.26
N ARG A 157 -5.83 -3.87 -1.50
CA ARG A 157 -6.85 -3.98 -0.45
C ARG A 157 -6.40 -4.91 0.69
N GLN A 158 -5.82 -6.07 0.36
CA GLN A 158 -5.33 -7.01 1.35
C GLN A 158 -4.16 -6.42 2.13
N LEU A 159 -3.21 -5.78 1.43
CA LEU A 159 -2.10 -5.06 2.08
C LEU A 159 -2.61 -4.00 3.06
N LEU A 160 -3.62 -3.21 2.68
CA LEU A 160 -4.22 -2.20 3.54
C LEU A 160 -4.89 -2.81 4.78
N PHE A 161 -5.64 -3.91 4.63
CA PHE A 161 -6.27 -4.60 5.77
C PHE A 161 -5.26 -5.20 6.73
N SER A 162 -4.24 -5.87 6.21
CA SER A 162 -3.15 -6.40 7.04
C SER A 162 -2.42 -5.27 7.76
N ALA A 163 -2.31 -4.12 7.11
CA ALA A 163 -1.63 -2.99 7.66
C ALA A 163 -2.46 -2.27 8.75
N LEU A 164 -3.79 -2.23 8.63
CA LEU A 164 -4.70 -1.86 9.73
C LEU A 164 -4.57 -2.82 10.91
N GLU A 165 -4.59 -4.13 10.64
CA GLU A 165 -4.49 -5.14 11.68
C GLU A 165 -3.16 -5.03 12.44
N LEU A 166 -2.05 -4.89 11.70
CA LEU A 166 -0.72 -4.71 12.28
C LEU A 166 -0.61 -3.44 13.12
N SER A 167 -1.26 -2.35 12.68
CA SER A 167 -1.38 -1.13 13.47
C SER A 167 -2.08 -1.41 14.80
N ARG A 168 -3.20 -2.14 14.82
CA ARG A 168 -3.95 -2.44 16.05
C ARG A 168 -3.16 -3.30 17.03
N TYR A 169 -2.45 -4.31 16.52
CA TYR A 169 -1.53 -5.12 17.33
C TYR A 169 -0.45 -4.26 18.01
N ASN A 170 0.09 -3.27 17.29
CA ASN A 170 1.15 -2.42 17.81
C ASN A 170 0.62 -1.28 18.69
N SER A 171 -0.60 -0.79 18.46
CA SER A 171 -1.20 0.28 19.27
C SER A 171 -1.78 -0.18 20.59
N GLY A 172 -1.69 -1.49 20.90
CA GLY A 172 -2.04 -2.03 22.21
C GLY A 172 -3.45 -1.68 22.64
N ALA A 173 -4.46 -1.87 21.77
CA ALA A 173 -5.90 -1.89 22.10
C ALA A 173 -6.49 -0.82 23.06
N ASN A 174 -5.78 0.27 23.34
CA ASN A 174 -6.21 1.29 24.28
C ASN A 174 -6.47 2.57 23.49
N ASP A 175 -7.66 3.14 23.67
CA ASP A 175 -8.12 4.37 23.00
C ASP A 175 -7.28 5.62 23.35
N GLU A 176 -6.21 5.48 24.14
CA GLU A 176 -5.36 6.55 24.66
C GLU A 176 -4.15 6.88 23.78
N GLY A 177 -3.86 6.08 22.74
CA GLY A 177 -2.73 6.30 21.81
C GLY A 177 -1.36 5.85 22.35
N TYR A 178 -0.29 6.20 21.64
CA TYR A 178 1.09 5.85 22.02
C TYR A 178 1.70 6.84 23.01
N THR A 179 2.42 6.36 24.02
CA THR A 179 3.35 7.21 24.78
C THR A 179 4.50 7.68 23.88
N LEU A 180 5.18 8.77 24.27
CA LEU A 180 6.31 9.31 23.49
C LEU A 180 7.46 8.30 23.31
N ASP A 181 7.68 7.42 24.29
CA ASP A 181 8.74 6.42 24.25
C ASP A 181 8.36 5.22 23.39
N GLU A 182 7.11 4.76 23.44
CA GLU A 182 6.59 3.75 22.49
C GLU A 182 6.63 4.28 21.05
N TYR A 183 6.25 5.54 20.86
CA TYR A 183 6.36 6.21 19.57
C TYR A 183 7.81 6.19 19.05
N LYS A 184 8.78 6.61 19.89
CA LYS A 184 10.21 6.58 19.51
C LYS A 184 10.68 5.17 19.22
N ALA A 185 10.24 4.17 19.98
CA ALA A 185 10.59 2.78 19.75
C ALA A 185 10.07 2.28 18.40
N ILE A 186 8.81 2.57 18.05
CA ILE A 186 8.19 2.18 16.77
C ILE A 186 8.82 2.93 15.59
N ALA A 187 9.04 4.24 15.72
CA ALA A 187 9.67 5.05 14.68
C ALA A 187 11.12 4.61 14.38
N ASN A 188 11.84 4.14 15.41
CA ASN A 188 13.20 3.61 15.27
C ASN A 188 13.25 2.09 14.99
N GLY A 189 12.10 1.42 14.82
CA GLY A 189 12.04 -0.02 14.54
C GLY A 189 12.51 -0.92 15.70
N LEU A 190 12.50 -0.40 16.92
CA LEU A 190 12.96 -1.07 18.15
C LEU A 190 11.83 -1.84 18.87
N SER A 191 10.58 -1.72 18.41
CA SER A 191 9.46 -2.47 19.01
C SER A 191 9.42 -3.94 18.52
N PRO A 192 9.30 -4.93 19.44
CA PRO A 192 9.29 -6.36 19.11
C PRO A 192 8.12 -6.82 18.22
N GLN A 193 6.97 -6.13 18.25
CA GLN A 193 5.76 -6.52 17.50
C GLN A 193 5.65 -5.87 16.11
N THR A 194 6.73 -5.28 15.61
CA THR A 194 6.70 -4.51 14.36
C THR A 194 6.74 -5.37 13.11
N GLN A 195 6.95 -6.68 13.20
CA GLN A 195 7.10 -7.55 12.02
C GLN A 195 6.09 -8.68 12.06
N GLN A 196 5.38 -8.82 10.94
CA GLN A 196 4.42 -9.89 10.69
C GLN A 196 4.56 -10.31 9.24
N TYR A 197 3.86 -11.35 8.82
CA TYR A 197 3.79 -11.71 7.42
C TYR A 197 2.36 -12.02 7.02
N ILE A 198 2.11 -11.93 5.71
CA ILE A 198 0.85 -12.32 5.10
C ILE A 198 1.11 -13.25 3.93
N ILE A 199 0.07 -13.95 3.51
CA ILE A 199 0.09 -14.78 2.31
C ILE A 199 -0.92 -14.21 1.32
N ILE A 200 -0.45 -13.85 0.12
CA ILE A 200 -1.32 -13.40 -0.97
C ILE A 200 -0.86 -14.10 -2.25
N ASP A 201 -1.79 -14.73 -2.98
CA ASP A 201 -1.53 -15.34 -4.29
C ASP A 201 -0.29 -16.28 -4.31
N GLY A 202 -0.07 -17.07 -3.25
CA GLY A 202 1.09 -17.98 -3.19
C GLY A 202 2.40 -17.32 -2.72
N PHE A 203 2.36 -16.04 -2.33
CA PHE A 203 3.52 -15.30 -1.84
C PHE A 203 3.45 -15.09 -0.33
N TYR A 204 4.50 -15.50 0.35
CA TYR A 204 4.89 -15.02 1.67
C TYR A 204 5.44 -13.59 1.56
N ILE A 205 4.79 -12.66 2.27
CA ILE A 205 5.08 -11.22 2.22
C ILE A 205 5.36 -10.74 3.65
N PRO A 206 6.64 -10.56 4.04
CA PRO A 206 6.97 -9.93 5.30
C PRO A 206 6.62 -8.45 5.28
N LEU A 207 5.93 -8.04 6.32
CA LEU A 207 5.51 -6.68 6.60
C LEU A 207 6.29 -6.14 7.81
N SER A 208 6.59 -4.85 7.79
CA SER A 208 7.00 -4.15 9.01
C SER A 208 6.22 -2.86 9.23
N TYR A 209 5.79 -2.65 10.46
CA TYR A 209 5.08 -1.45 10.89
C TYR A 209 6.03 -0.39 11.44
N THR A 210 5.74 0.87 11.12
CA THR A 210 6.44 2.03 11.66
C THR A 210 5.52 3.27 11.58
N ILE A 211 5.98 4.39 12.13
CA ILE A 211 5.28 5.69 12.09
C ILE A 211 6.24 6.72 11.51
N LYS A 212 5.76 7.53 10.55
CA LYS A 212 6.56 8.56 9.87
C LYS A 212 5.79 9.86 9.73
N PRO A 213 6.44 11.03 9.65
CA PRO A 213 5.76 12.27 9.30
C PRO A 213 5.01 12.16 7.97
N ASN A 214 3.81 12.73 7.89
CA ASN A 214 2.96 12.79 6.70
C ASN A 214 3.08 14.15 6.01
N LYS A 215 2.59 14.34 4.79
CA LYS A 215 2.69 15.62 4.05
C LYS A 215 1.86 16.79 4.62
N PHE A 216 1.01 16.53 5.61
CA PHE A 216 0.09 17.50 6.24
C PHE A 216 0.57 17.98 7.62
N GLY A 217 1.82 17.71 8.00
CA GLY A 217 2.36 18.10 9.32
C GLY A 217 2.08 17.11 10.43
N GLY A 218 1.29 16.06 10.18
CA GLY A 218 0.99 15.01 11.15
C GLY A 218 1.89 13.78 10.99
N PHE A 219 1.48 12.66 11.58
CA PHE A 219 2.19 11.38 11.48
C PHE A 219 1.31 10.31 10.82
N SER A 220 1.90 9.61 9.85
CA SER A 220 1.36 8.43 9.17
C SER A 220 1.78 7.15 9.84
N ARG A 221 0.82 6.23 9.93
CA ARG A 221 1.13 4.81 10.13
C ARG A 221 1.56 4.21 8.81
N VAL A 222 2.66 3.48 8.82
CA VAL A 222 3.30 3.00 7.61
C VAL A 222 3.56 1.51 7.75
N VAL A 223 3.16 0.76 6.72
CA VAL A 223 3.55 -0.63 6.58
C VAL A 223 4.46 -0.78 5.39
N ILE A 224 5.64 -1.33 5.64
CA ILE A 224 6.68 -1.54 4.66
C ILE A 224 6.63 -2.99 4.22
N VAL A 225 6.47 -3.22 2.92
CA VAL A 225 6.62 -4.54 2.32
C VAL A 225 8.10 -4.80 2.09
N LYS A 226 8.69 -5.68 2.90
CA LYS A 226 10.12 -5.96 2.83
C LYS A 226 10.51 -6.66 1.53
N THR A 227 9.74 -7.66 1.12
CA THR A 227 9.94 -8.41 -0.12
C THR A 227 8.70 -9.26 -0.44
N PHE A 228 8.68 -9.91 -1.60
CA PHE A 228 7.68 -10.91 -2.00
C PHE A 228 8.39 -12.23 -2.23
N MET A 229 8.12 -13.29 -1.48
CA MET A 229 8.78 -14.60 -1.65
C MET A 229 7.73 -15.67 -1.93
N PRO A 230 7.87 -16.52 -2.95
CA PRO A 230 6.99 -17.67 -3.11
C PRO A 230 7.04 -18.52 -1.84
N GLU A 231 5.91 -19.07 -1.42
CA GLU A 231 5.83 -19.94 -0.23
C GLU A 231 6.80 -21.12 -0.30
N GLU A 232 7.12 -21.59 -1.51
CA GLU A 232 8.03 -22.71 -1.75
C GLU A 232 9.52 -22.39 -1.50
N TYR A 233 9.89 -21.12 -1.31
CA TYR A 233 11.26 -20.76 -0.95
C TYR A 233 11.60 -21.28 0.46
N GLU A 234 12.82 -21.79 0.64
CA GLU A 234 13.28 -22.33 1.93
C GLU A 234 13.13 -21.35 3.11
N SER A 235 13.44 -20.07 2.90
CA SER A 235 13.24 -19.04 3.92
C SER A 235 11.76 -18.82 4.26
N SER A 236 10.87 -19.03 3.30
CA SER A 236 9.42 -18.92 3.49
C SER A 236 8.89 -20.15 4.23
N LYS A 237 9.26 -21.36 3.82
CA LYS A 237 8.87 -22.61 4.50
C LYS A 237 9.20 -22.60 5.99
N ARG A 238 10.43 -22.24 6.35
CA ARG A 238 10.84 -22.14 7.76
C ARG A 238 10.01 -21.13 8.55
N ALA A 239 9.61 -20.01 7.93
CA ALA A 239 8.76 -19.03 8.60
C ALA A 239 7.32 -19.56 8.78
N LEU A 240 6.79 -20.26 7.77
CA LEU A 240 5.45 -20.85 7.79
C LEU A 240 5.29 -21.98 8.82
N GLU A 241 6.39 -22.67 9.18
CA GLU A 241 6.39 -23.72 10.21
C GLU A 241 6.28 -23.17 11.65
N ASN A 242 6.73 -21.94 11.88
CA ASN A 242 6.94 -21.40 13.24
C ASN A 242 5.90 -20.35 13.65
N GLU A 243 5.29 -19.66 12.70
CA GLU A 243 4.39 -18.53 12.96
C GLU A 243 3.13 -18.65 12.11
N LYS A 244 1.99 -18.13 12.57
CA LYS A 244 0.76 -18.04 11.76
C LYS A 244 0.72 -16.73 10.96
N PRO A 245 0.16 -16.73 9.73
CA PRO A 245 0.05 -15.50 8.97
C PRO A 245 -0.89 -14.52 9.66
N LEU A 246 -0.57 -13.24 9.54
CA LEU A 246 -1.45 -12.16 9.96
C LEU A 246 -2.73 -12.22 9.12
N THR A 247 -3.84 -12.51 9.78
CA THR A 247 -5.15 -12.56 9.16
C THR A 247 -5.95 -11.35 9.62
N PRO A 248 -6.33 -10.43 8.72
CA PRO A 248 -7.14 -9.28 9.12
C PRO A 248 -8.46 -9.74 9.76
N GLY A 249 -8.81 -9.19 10.93
CA GLY A 249 -10.01 -9.58 11.66
C GLY A 249 -11.31 -8.99 11.11
N ARG A 250 -11.24 -8.13 10.08
CA ARG A 250 -12.39 -7.45 9.46
C ARG A 250 -12.30 -7.52 7.94
N ASP A 251 -13.46 -7.58 7.29
CA ASP A 251 -13.61 -7.56 5.82
C ASP A 251 -13.88 -6.15 5.25
N PHE A 252 -14.07 -5.16 6.12
CA PHE A 252 -14.27 -3.77 5.79
C PHE A 252 -13.14 -2.88 6.33
N PHE A 253 -12.82 -1.81 5.58
CA PHE A 253 -11.76 -0.87 5.96
C PHE A 253 -12.33 0.09 6.99
N ASP A 254 -12.07 -0.14 8.27
CA ASP A 254 -12.44 0.81 9.31
C ASP A 254 -11.30 1.75 9.63
N TYR A 255 -11.49 3.01 9.25
CA TYR A 255 -10.46 4.03 9.38
C TYR A 255 -10.62 4.86 10.66
N THR A 256 -11.73 4.73 11.38
CA THR A 256 -11.98 5.40 12.66
C THR A 256 -10.95 4.98 13.70
N ASP A 257 -10.68 3.68 13.80
CA ASP A 257 -9.67 3.09 14.70
C ASP A 257 -8.24 3.58 14.39
N VAL A 258 -8.01 4.08 13.18
CA VAL A 258 -6.71 4.58 12.73
C VAL A 258 -6.64 6.11 12.71
N PHE A 259 -7.74 6.80 12.49
CA PHE A 259 -7.80 8.25 12.46
C PHE A 259 -8.89 8.76 13.40
N PRO A 260 -8.72 8.57 14.73
CA PRO A 260 -9.75 8.91 15.72
C PRO A 260 -10.08 10.41 15.73
N PHE A 261 -9.16 11.26 15.26
CA PHE A 261 -9.42 12.70 15.09
C PHE A 261 -10.48 13.03 14.01
N LEU A 262 -10.91 12.06 13.21
CA LEU A 262 -12.00 12.21 12.23
C LEU A 262 -13.39 11.92 12.81
N GLU A 263 -13.49 11.44 14.06
CA GLU A 263 -14.78 11.19 14.72
C GLU A 263 -15.49 12.48 15.16
N LYS A 264 -14.78 13.62 15.19
CA LYS A 264 -15.31 14.91 15.62
C LYS A 264 -16.04 15.64 14.47
#